data_AF-A0A397A5F2-F1
#
_entry.id   AF-A0A397A5F2-F1
#
_cell.length_a   1.000
_cell.length_b   1.000
_cell.length_c   1.000
_cell.angle_alpha   90.00
_cell.angle_beta   90.00
_cell.angle_gamma   90.00
#
_symmetry.space_group_name_H-M   'P 1'
#
loop_
_entity.id
_entity.type
_entity.pdbx_description
1 polymer ?
#
loop_
_entity_poly.entity_id
_entity_poly.type
_entity_poly.pdbx_seq_one_letter_code
_entity_poly.pdbx_strand_id
1 'polypeptide(L)'
;MQMSWIFRAVVHTLLVVGMTYHAVDVDSHLLPYSRNLYNELWRLLNGDDQDQPLNLFTIRRGVDHVHLVLANYFSLPDVALGKLHVAPFAAVRTNCVMAQSSRTYILDKGNEQAWPEGLRPSASSSVTREFFDTLKHMTLAMEVQSHKPSLGTLEHEAVVHRDYMRWKVQFKYNFSTQGQIQLHMAVTRQLPTPPSRLGTTARSPTDYIWRYVGLIVLSGGYLVRMPSRAPVLVYVEPLSWTYAVASMGQWLSLLRFLSFNPRTYILGLTLKRGAPQVVEFLIGVCPLFVGYVLFGTIMFGATLYLYSYIVIFAYVVLMVCIGIMEDAFFTSAFPSLWKQSTATLTEDQWRHVVELIHDRTKASHPDMVACQTDILTHVERQLF
;
A
#
# COMPACT_ATOMS: atom_id res chain seq x y z
N MET A 1 17.67 8.24 -36.52
CA MET A 1 17.05 7.33 -35.52
C MET A 1 17.43 7.66 -34.07
N GLN A 2 18.70 7.88 -33.72
CA GLN A 2 19.13 8.16 -32.34
C GLN A 2 18.49 9.43 -31.73
N MET A 3 18.36 10.53 -32.50
CA MET A 3 17.76 11.79 -32.05
C MET A 3 16.31 11.63 -31.55
N SER A 4 15.49 10.82 -32.24
CA SER A 4 14.11 10.53 -31.84
C SER A 4 14.03 9.71 -30.56
N TRP A 5 15.03 8.88 -30.28
CA TRP A 5 15.03 7.99 -29.12
C TRP A 5 15.52 8.69 -27.86
N ILE A 6 16.54 9.54 -27.99
CA ILE A 6 16.98 10.47 -26.93
C ILE A 6 15.82 11.38 -26.53
N PHE A 7 15.10 11.95 -27.51
CA PHE A 7 13.91 12.76 -27.24
C PHE A 7 12.85 11.99 -26.45
N ARG A 8 12.53 10.74 -26.85
CA ARG A 8 11.59 9.88 -26.09
C ARG A 8 12.09 9.57 -24.69
N ALA A 9 13.38 9.30 -24.52
CA ALA A 9 13.99 9.05 -23.21
C ALA A 9 13.87 10.26 -22.30
N VAL A 10 14.22 11.46 -22.80
CA VAL A 10 14.09 12.72 -22.06
C VAL A 10 12.65 12.97 -21.63
N VAL A 11 11.68 12.82 -22.54
CA VAL A 11 10.25 13.00 -22.22
C VAL A 11 9.81 12.00 -21.14
N HIS A 12 10.20 10.73 -21.24
CA HIS A 12 9.84 9.73 -20.23
C HIS A 12 10.50 9.98 -18.87
N THR A 13 11.77 10.40 -18.83
CA THR A 13 12.44 10.75 -17.59
C THR A 13 11.78 11.96 -16.94
N LEU A 14 11.42 12.98 -17.71
CA LEU A 14 10.68 14.15 -17.21
C LEU A 14 9.30 13.75 -16.65
N LEU A 15 8.60 12.80 -17.28
CA LEU A 15 7.34 12.27 -16.77
C LEU A 15 7.51 11.53 -15.45
N VAL A 16 8.52 10.67 -15.33
CA VAL A 16 8.81 9.94 -14.08
C VAL A 16 9.17 10.92 -12.96
N VAL A 17 10.04 11.90 -13.24
CA VAL A 17 10.42 12.92 -12.26
C VAL A 17 9.21 13.75 -11.84
N GLY A 18 8.37 14.18 -12.79
CA GLY A 18 7.14 14.91 -12.50
C GLY A 18 6.19 14.12 -11.60
N MET A 19 5.88 12.87 -11.96
CA MET A 19 5.04 11.97 -11.15
C MET A 19 5.63 11.71 -9.76
N THR A 20 6.93 11.53 -9.67
CA THR A 20 7.58 11.31 -8.37
C THR A 20 7.52 12.57 -7.52
N TYR A 21 7.79 13.75 -8.10
CA TYR A 21 7.69 15.02 -7.40
C TYR A 21 6.28 15.29 -6.88
N HIS A 22 5.24 15.05 -7.67
CA HIS A 22 3.86 15.22 -7.22
C HIS A 22 3.45 14.20 -6.15
N ALA A 23 3.97 12.97 -6.21
CA ALA A 23 3.75 12.00 -5.14
C ALA A 23 4.35 12.48 -3.81
N VAL A 24 5.58 13.02 -3.87
CA VAL A 24 6.29 13.60 -2.72
C VAL A 24 5.58 14.87 -2.23
N ASP A 25 5.08 15.72 -3.14
CA ASP A 25 4.34 16.93 -2.80
C ASP A 25 3.06 16.59 -2.04
N VAL A 26 2.28 15.63 -2.54
CA VAL A 26 1.08 15.13 -1.88
C VAL A 26 1.41 14.57 -0.50
N ASP A 27 2.46 13.75 -0.38
CA ASP A 27 2.86 13.17 0.90
C ASP A 27 3.34 14.25 1.89
N SER A 28 4.14 15.21 1.45
CA SER A 28 4.63 16.32 2.27
C SER A 28 3.53 17.24 2.78
N HIS A 29 2.45 17.41 2.02
CA HIS A 29 1.24 18.12 2.46
C HIS A 29 0.42 17.31 3.47
N LEU A 30 0.49 15.99 3.41
CA LEU A 30 -0.31 15.07 4.21
C LEU A 30 0.29 14.72 5.57
N LEU A 31 1.57 14.38 5.55
CA LEU A 31 2.34 13.89 6.71
C LEU A 31 2.16 14.76 7.95
N PRO A 32 2.16 16.11 7.87
CA PRO A 32 2.00 16.94 9.06
C PRO A 32 0.64 16.76 9.77
N TYR A 33 -0.41 16.36 9.03
CA TYR A 33 -1.76 16.19 9.57
C TYR A 33 -2.09 14.75 9.98
N SER A 34 -1.52 13.75 9.30
CA SER A 34 -1.85 12.34 9.50
C SER A 34 -0.83 11.59 10.37
N ARG A 35 0.40 12.09 10.51
CA ARG A 35 1.47 11.37 11.23
C ARG A 35 1.08 11.18 12.69
N ASN A 36 1.01 9.91 13.09
CA ASN A 36 0.58 9.46 14.41
C ASN A 36 -0.83 9.90 14.84
N LEU A 37 -1.61 10.54 13.96
CA LEU A 37 -2.96 11.02 14.26
C LEU A 37 -3.84 9.89 14.77
N TYR A 38 -3.79 8.74 14.11
CA TYR A 38 -4.58 7.57 14.49
C TYR A 38 -4.25 7.10 15.90
N ASN A 39 -2.97 6.92 16.21
CA ASN A 39 -2.51 6.44 17.53
C ASN A 39 -2.79 7.48 18.62
N GLU A 40 -2.61 8.77 18.31
CA GLU A 40 -2.88 9.88 19.23
C GLU A 40 -4.39 9.97 19.53
N LEU A 41 -5.26 9.92 18.51
CA LEU A 41 -6.72 9.89 18.69
C LEU A 41 -7.17 8.65 19.45
N TRP A 42 -6.58 7.49 19.18
CA TRP A 42 -6.90 6.27 19.90
C TRP A 42 -6.60 6.44 21.39
N ARG A 43 -5.38 6.86 21.73
CA ARG A 43 -4.96 7.08 23.12
C ARG A 43 -5.81 8.12 23.84
N LEU A 44 -6.05 9.27 23.20
CA LEU A 44 -6.80 10.37 23.80
C LEU A 44 -8.27 10.02 24.02
N LEU A 45 -8.90 9.30 23.10
CA LEU A 45 -10.34 9.00 23.17
C LEU A 45 -10.63 7.72 23.96
N ASN A 46 -9.83 6.66 23.77
CA ASN A 46 -9.96 5.38 24.47
C ASN A 46 -9.45 5.47 25.92
N GLY A 47 -8.47 6.34 26.19
CA GLY A 47 -7.87 6.52 27.52
C GLY A 47 -6.93 5.41 27.97
N ASP A 48 -6.60 4.45 27.09
CA ASP A 48 -5.69 3.34 27.36
C ASP A 48 -4.78 3.08 26.13
N ASP A 49 -3.59 2.55 26.39
CA ASP A 49 -2.54 2.24 25.41
C ASP A 49 -2.71 0.86 24.75
N GLN A 50 -3.82 0.16 25.00
CA GLN A 50 -4.07 -1.16 24.42
C GLN A 50 -4.18 -1.12 22.90
N ASP A 51 -3.58 -2.11 22.25
CA ASP A 51 -3.67 -2.32 20.82
C ASP A 51 -5.10 -2.70 20.40
N GLN A 52 -5.49 -2.29 19.19
CA GLN A 52 -6.80 -2.65 18.61
C GLN A 52 -6.78 -4.08 18.03
N PRO A 53 -7.93 -4.79 18.03
CA PRO A 53 -9.24 -4.38 18.55
C PRO A 53 -9.38 -4.54 20.06
N LEU A 54 -10.09 -3.62 20.70
CA LEU A 54 -10.41 -3.72 22.14
C LEU A 54 -11.63 -4.62 22.33
N ASN A 55 -11.49 -5.66 23.15
CA ASN A 55 -12.59 -6.60 23.44
C ASN A 55 -13.23 -6.26 24.78
N LEU A 56 -14.52 -5.91 24.77
CA LEU A 56 -15.29 -5.64 25.98
C LEU A 56 -16.21 -6.83 26.28
N PHE A 57 -16.09 -7.39 27.48
CA PHE A 57 -16.81 -8.62 27.86
C PHE A 57 -18.12 -8.39 28.62
N THR A 58 -18.41 -7.15 29.02
CA THR A 58 -19.63 -6.84 29.79
C THR A 58 -20.35 -5.64 29.21
N ILE A 59 -21.70 -5.69 29.23
CA ILE A 59 -22.55 -4.59 28.76
C ILE A 59 -22.25 -3.31 29.54
N ARG A 60 -22.04 -3.42 30.87
CA ARG A 60 -21.69 -2.28 31.73
C ARG A 60 -20.40 -1.60 31.27
N ARG A 61 -19.32 -2.36 31.00
CA ARG A 61 -18.09 -1.80 30.43
C ARG A 61 -18.32 -1.20 29.04
N GLY A 62 -19.23 -1.75 28.24
CA GLY A 62 -19.63 -1.17 26.96
C GLY A 62 -20.23 0.22 27.10
N VAL A 63 -21.18 0.37 28.04
CA VAL A 63 -21.80 1.67 28.36
C VAL A 63 -20.78 2.64 28.94
N ASP A 64 -20.02 2.22 29.95
CA ASP A 64 -18.98 3.04 30.59
C ASP A 64 -17.95 3.53 29.57
N HIS A 65 -17.56 2.67 28.62
CA HIS A 65 -16.65 3.03 27.54
C HIS A 65 -17.24 4.06 26.56
N VAL A 66 -18.54 3.97 26.20
CA VAL A 66 -19.19 5.01 25.38
C VAL A 66 -19.17 6.36 26.10
N HIS A 67 -19.47 6.37 27.40
CA HIS A 67 -19.41 7.59 28.22
C HIS A 67 -18.00 8.15 28.33
N LEU A 68 -16.99 7.29 28.52
CA LEU A 68 -15.58 7.66 28.55
C LEU A 68 -15.15 8.34 27.24
N VAL A 69 -15.45 7.72 26.10
CA VAL A 69 -15.09 8.27 24.78
C VAL A 69 -15.77 9.62 24.54
N LEU A 70 -17.04 9.77 24.95
CA LEU A 70 -17.75 11.04 24.85
C LEU A 70 -17.16 12.11 25.75
N ALA A 71 -16.85 11.78 27.00
CA ALA A 71 -16.22 12.70 27.94
C ALA A 71 -14.86 13.18 27.41
N ASN A 72 -14.04 12.25 26.92
CA ASN A 72 -12.72 12.53 26.33
C ASN A 72 -12.82 13.35 25.03
N TYR A 73 -13.84 13.10 24.20
CA TYR A 73 -14.06 13.90 22.99
C TYR A 73 -14.39 15.36 23.33
N PHE A 74 -15.23 15.59 24.33
CA PHE A 74 -15.58 16.96 24.74
C PHE A 74 -14.44 17.67 25.48
N SER A 75 -13.55 16.93 26.17
CA SER A 75 -12.34 17.49 26.78
C SER A 75 -11.13 17.55 25.83
N LEU A 76 -11.26 17.05 24.61
CA LEU A 76 -10.18 17.01 23.62
C LEU A 76 -9.48 18.36 23.40
N PRO A 77 -10.17 19.52 23.33
CA PRO A 77 -9.51 20.82 23.17
C PRO A 77 -8.59 21.19 24.34
N ASP A 78 -8.89 20.71 25.54
CA ASP A 78 -8.14 21.03 26.77
C ASP A 78 -7.02 20.01 27.04
N VAL A 79 -7.19 18.76 26.59
CA VAL A 79 -6.28 17.64 26.85
C VAL A 79 -5.27 17.43 25.73
N ALA A 80 -5.63 17.74 24.47
CA ALA A 80 -4.73 17.55 23.35
C ALA A 80 -3.60 18.59 23.35
N LEU A 81 -2.38 18.16 23.01
CA LEU A 81 -1.16 19.00 22.99
C LEU A 81 -1.12 20.05 21.85
N GLY A 82 -2.29 20.51 21.37
CA GLY A 82 -2.44 21.66 20.46
C GLY A 82 -2.60 21.34 18.97
N LYS A 83 -2.59 20.06 18.57
CA LYS A 83 -2.83 19.68 17.16
C LYS A 83 -4.30 19.45 16.82
N LEU A 84 -5.13 19.14 17.80
CA LEU A 84 -6.48 18.60 17.62
C LEU A 84 -7.51 19.50 18.29
N HIS A 85 -8.58 19.81 17.56
CA HIS A 85 -9.74 20.53 18.08
C HIS A 85 -11.03 19.83 17.65
N VAL A 86 -12.08 20.00 18.46
CA VAL A 86 -13.44 19.58 18.08
C VAL A 86 -13.94 20.50 16.97
N ALA A 87 -14.53 19.93 15.90
CA ALA A 87 -15.10 20.77 14.84
C ALA A 87 -16.25 21.64 15.38
N PRO A 88 -16.36 22.92 14.97
CA PRO A 88 -17.49 23.77 15.37
C PRO A 88 -18.79 23.15 14.84
N PHE A 89 -19.81 23.10 15.70
CA PHE A 89 -21.10 22.44 15.43
C PHE A 89 -21.03 20.92 15.20
N ALA A 90 -19.97 20.26 15.65
CA ALA A 90 -19.86 18.81 15.59
C ALA A 90 -20.81 18.14 16.58
N ALA A 91 -21.92 17.63 16.07
CA ALA A 91 -22.78 16.71 16.79
C ALA A 91 -22.17 15.31 16.77
N VAL A 92 -22.04 14.67 17.93
CA VAL A 92 -21.70 13.25 17.99
C VAL A 92 -22.92 12.46 17.56
N ARG A 93 -22.77 11.60 16.55
CA ARG A 93 -23.87 10.80 16.00
C ARG A 93 -23.65 9.34 16.32
N THR A 94 -24.65 8.70 16.90
CA THR A 94 -24.65 7.27 17.14
C THR A 94 -25.64 6.60 16.22
N ASN A 95 -25.15 5.70 15.37
CA ASN A 95 -26.01 4.86 14.55
C ASN A 95 -26.14 3.48 15.18
N CYS A 96 -27.35 3.11 15.54
CA CYS A 96 -27.70 1.82 16.14
C CYS A 96 -28.41 0.97 15.10
N VAL A 97 -27.75 -0.10 14.65
CA VAL A 97 -28.33 -1.08 13.73
C VAL A 97 -28.86 -2.24 14.54
N MET A 98 -30.19 -2.35 14.56
CA MET A 98 -30.93 -3.43 15.22
C MET A 98 -31.36 -4.48 14.19
N ALA A 99 -31.86 -5.62 14.65
CA ALA A 99 -32.28 -6.72 13.78
C ALA A 99 -33.31 -6.34 12.71
N GLN A 100 -34.18 -5.34 12.97
CA GLN A 100 -35.30 -4.96 12.10
C GLN A 100 -35.29 -3.48 11.68
N SER A 101 -34.41 -2.64 12.23
CA SER A 101 -34.35 -1.21 11.89
C SER A 101 -33.00 -0.57 12.19
N SER A 102 -32.69 0.55 11.52
CA SER A 102 -31.52 1.39 11.78
C SER A 102 -31.99 2.72 12.33
N ARG A 103 -31.51 3.13 13.51
CA ARG A 103 -31.86 4.41 14.14
C ARG A 103 -30.59 5.23 14.41
N THR A 104 -30.63 6.50 14.04
CA THR A 104 -29.53 7.45 14.29
C THR A 104 -29.94 8.41 15.39
N TYR A 105 -29.09 8.56 16.40
CA TYR A 105 -29.26 9.44 17.55
C TYR A 105 -28.17 10.49 17.55
N ILE A 106 -28.50 11.69 18.02
CA ILE A 106 -27.53 12.75 18.26
C ILE A 106 -27.23 12.75 19.75
N LEU A 107 -25.99 12.48 20.11
CA LEU A 107 -25.52 12.49 21.49
C LEU A 107 -24.98 13.88 21.82
N ASP A 108 -25.82 14.66 22.48
CA ASP A 108 -25.43 15.95 23.07
C ASP A 108 -25.31 15.80 24.59
N LYS A 109 -24.24 16.33 25.17
CA LYS A 109 -24.02 16.35 26.62
C LYS A 109 -25.09 17.15 27.35
N GLY A 110 -25.69 18.15 26.70
CA GLY A 110 -26.75 18.98 27.29
C GLY A 110 -28.16 18.35 27.25
N ASN A 111 -28.36 17.29 26.45
CA ASN A 111 -29.67 16.67 26.26
C ASN A 111 -29.58 15.13 26.31
N GLU A 112 -29.31 14.60 27.50
CA GLU A 112 -29.25 13.15 27.74
C GLU A 112 -30.58 12.42 27.46
N GLN A 113 -31.70 13.14 27.44
CA GLN A 113 -33.01 12.58 27.07
C GLN A 113 -33.10 12.23 25.58
N ALA A 114 -32.29 12.84 24.72
CA ALA A 114 -32.21 12.48 23.31
C ALA A 114 -31.42 11.18 23.05
N TRP A 115 -30.73 10.66 24.07
CA TRP A 115 -29.92 9.45 23.95
C TRP A 115 -30.82 8.20 23.94
N PRO A 116 -30.35 7.08 23.35
CA PRO A 116 -31.01 5.78 23.48
C PRO A 116 -31.17 5.40 24.94
N GLU A 117 -32.36 4.92 25.33
CA GLU A 117 -32.69 4.63 26.73
C GLU A 117 -31.67 3.71 27.40
N GLY A 118 -31.21 2.66 26.71
CA GLY A 118 -30.21 1.73 27.24
C GLY A 118 -28.78 2.27 27.34
N LEU A 119 -28.48 3.47 26.83
CA LEU A 119 -27.17 4.12 26.97
C LEU A 119 -27.17 5.25 28.02
N ARG A 120 -28.34 5.60 28.57
CA ARG A 120 -28.44 6.70 29.56
C ARG A 120 -27.81 6.29 30.89
N PRO A 121 -27.15 7.22 31.61
CA PRO A 121 -26.59 6.94 32.94
C PRO A 121 -27.66 6.48 33.95
N SER A 122 -28.90 6.95 33.80
CA SER A 122 -30.03 6.66 34.69
C SER A 122 -30.82 5.40 34.31
N ALA A 123 -30.40 4.65 33.30
CA ALA A 123 -31.13 3.48 32.83
C ALA A 123 -31.02 2.31 33.81
N SER A 124 -32.11 1.56 33.99
CA SER A 124 -32.06 0.31 34.75
C SER A 124 -31.27 -0.76 33.97
N SER A 125 -30.67 -1.69 34.71
CA SER A 125 -29.91 -2.80 34.11
C SER A 125 -30.75 -3.67 33.16
N SER A 126 -32.06 -3.76 33.38
CA SER A 126 -33.00 -4.50 32.52
C SER A 126 -33.19 -3.81 31.16
N VAL A 127 -33.44 -2.50 31.16
CA VAL A 127 -33.65 -1.71 29.94
C VAL A 127 -32.38 -1.65 29.09
N THR A 128 -31.22 -1.46 29.74
CA THR A 128 -29.92 -1.53 29.08
C THR A 128 -29.71 -2.90 28.43
N ARG A 129 -30.02 -3.99 29.13
CA ARG A 129 -29.86 -5.33 28.57
C ARG A 129 -30.76 -5.56 27.35
N GLU A 130 -32.04 -5.22 27.45
CA GLU A 130 -32.99 -5.34 26.34
C GLU A 130 -32.52 -4.56 25.11
N PHE A 131 -32.01 -3.34 25.30
CA PHE A 131 -31.43 -2.56 24.22
C PHE A 131 -30.24 -3.27 23.55
N PHE A 132 -29.26 -3.75 24.33
CA PHE A 132 -28.08 -4.43 23.78
C PHE A 132 -28.40 -5.78 23.12
N ASP A 133 -29.41 -6.50 23.60
CA ASP A 133 -29.87 -7.77 23.00
C ASP A 133 -30.44 -7.56 21.58
N THR A 134 -30.97 -6.37 21.28
CA THR A 134 -31.49 -6.04 19.93
C THR A 134 -30.43 -5.52 18.95
N LEU A 135 -29.25 -5.14 19.45
CA LEU A 135 -28.19 -4.51 18.66
C LEU A 135 -27.34 -5.53 17.91
N LYS A 136 -27.10 -5.29 16.61
CA LYS A 136 -26.09 -6.01 15.81
C LYS A 136 -24.79 -5.23 15.74
N HIS A 137 -24.90 -3.93 15.44
CA HIS A 137 -23.77 -3.02 15.34
C HIS A 137 -24.15 -1.64 15.88
N MET A 138 -23.22 -0.99 16.54
CA MET A 138 -23.35 0.41 16.96
C MET A 138 -22.13 1.18 16.46
N THR A 139 -22.34 2.36 15.88
CA THR A 139 -21.24 3.21 15.43
C THR A 139 -21.38 4.60 16.04
N LEU A 140 -20.37 5.00 16.82
CA LEU A 140 -20.24 6.35 17.35
C LEU A 140 -19.35 7.17 16.42
N ALA A 141 -19.90 8.17 15.77
CA ALA A 141 -19.22 9.02 14.79
C ALA A 141 -19.06 10.45 15.31
N MET A 142 -17.84 10.97 15.24
CA MET A 142 -17.47 12.30 15.71
C MET A 142 -16.55 13.00 14.69
N GLU A 143 -16.51 14.34 14.73
CA GLU A 143 -15.75 15.15 13.78
C GLU A 143 -14.64 15.93 14.51
N VAL A 144 -13.39 15.62 14.18
CA VAL A 144 -12.20 16.26 14.75
C VAL A 144 -11.50 17.07 13.65
N GLN A 145 -10.91 18.20 14.02
CA GLN A 145 -10.07 19.02 13.15
C GLN A 145 -8.62 18.92 13.60
N SER A 146 -7.69 18.85 12.64
CA SER A 146 -6.26 18.98 12.91
C SER A 146 -5.64 20.16 12.17
N HIS A 147 -4.67 20.80 12.81
CA HIS A 147 -3.87 21.89 12.25
C HIS A 147 -2.47 21.43 11.88
N LYS A 148 -1.87 22.12 10.90
CA LYS A 148 -0.45 21.97 10.60
C LYS A 148 0.37 22.45 11.82
N PRO A 149 1.38 21.71 12.28
CA PRO A 149 2.28 22.22 13.32
C PRO A 149 2.91 23.52 12.84
N SER A 150 2.70 24.60 13.58
CA SER A 150 3.32 25.90 13.30
C SER A 150 4.83 25.73 13.47
N LEU A 151 5.57 25.81 12.36
CA LEU A 151 7.01 25.98 12.42
C LEU A 151 7.24 27.35 13.08
N GLY A 152 7.81 27.38 14.28
CA GLY A 152 7.89 28.54 15.17
C GLY A 152 8.49 29.79 14.52
N THR A 153 7.66 30.54 13.81
CA THR A 153 7.92 31.92 13.40
C THR A 153 6.78 32.72 14.00
N LEU A 154 7.09 33.27 15.18
CA LEU A 154 6.38 34.40 15.75
C LEU A 154 6.34 35.52 14.69
N GLU A 155 5.30 36.35 14.78
CA GLU A 155 5.08 37.58 14.00
C GLU A 155 4.39 37.40 12.63
N HIS A 156 3.07 37.28 12.64
CA HIS A 156 2.21 38.41 12.26
C HIS A 156 0.74 38.03 12.43
N GLU A 157 0.02 38.86 13.17
CA GLU A 157 -1.43 38.96 13.12
C GLU A 157 -1.85 39.27 11.67
N ALA A 158 -2.27 38.25 10.94
CA ALA A 158 -3.13 38.41 9.80
C ALA A 158 -4.05 37.20 9.73
N VAL A 159 -5.30 37.48 9.40
CA VAL A 159 -6.40 36.55 9.16
C VAL A 159 -6.07 35.65 7.96
N VAL A 160 -5.06 34.80 8.10
CA VAL A 160 -4.71 33.77 7.13
C VAL A 160 -5.56 32.58 7.51
N HIS A 161 -6.49 32.21 6.62
CA HIS A 161 -7.34 31.04 6.74
C HIS A 161 -6.51 29.86 7.26
N ARG A 162 -6.73 29.47 8.52
CA ARG A 162 -6.04 28.30 9.10
C ARG A 162 -6.44 27.11 8.26
N ASP A 163 -5.52 26.53 7.51
CA ASP A 163 -5.76 25.26 6.83
C ASP A 163 -6.04 24.20 7.91
N TYR A 164 -7.29 23.77 8.00
CA TYR A 164 -7.73 22.70 8.88
C TYR A 164 -8.09 21.47 8.07
N MET A 165 -7.63 20.31 8.51
CA MET A 165 -8.07 19.02 7.99
C MET A 165 -9.17 18.49 8.89
N ARG A 166 -10.30 18.10 8.29
CA ARG A 166 -11.40 17.48 9.04
C ARG A 166 -11.34 15.97 8.94
N TRP A 167 -11.51 15.32 10.08
CA TRP A 167 -11.46 13.89 10.26
C TRP A 167 -12.77 13.42 10.88
N LYS A 168 -13.35 12.39 10.27
CA LYS A 168 -14.47 11.65 10.83
C LYS A 168 -13.92 10.43 11.54
N VAL A 169 -13.98 10.47 12.86
CA VAL A 169 -13.59 9.36 13.74
C VAL A 169 -14.83 8.53 14.03
N GLN A 170 -14.74 7.22 13.86
CA GLN A 170 -15.85 6.29 14.06
C GLN A 170 -15.42 5.13 14.96
N PHE A 171 -16.02 5.02 16.14
CA PHE A 171 -15.92 3.81 16.95
C PHE A 171 -17.01 2.84 16.53
N LYS A 172 -16.61 1.68 16.02
CA LYS A 172 -17.49 0.61 15.58
C LYS A 172 -17.51 -0.46 16.66
N TYR A 173 -18.67 -0.66 17.27
CA TYR A 173 -18.94 -1.70 18.25
C TYR A 173 -19.67 -2.83 17.52
N ASN A 174 -19.02 -3.98 17.43
CA ASN A 174 -19.59 -5.18 16.82
C ASN A 174 -20.05 -6.15 17.91
N PHE A 175 -21.34 -6.50 17.87
CA PHE A 175 -21.99 -7.42 18.80
C PHE A 175 -22.23 -8.81 18.17
N SER A 176 -21.79 -9.04 16.91
CA SER A 176 -22.02 -10.30 16.22
C SER A 176 -21.24 -11.48 16.81
N THR A 177 -20.16 -11.20 17.55
CA THR A 177 -19.31 -12.19 18.21
C THR A 177 -19.88 -12.59 19.57
N GLN A 178 -20.09 -13.88 19.81
CA GLN A 178 -20.62 -14.37 21.09
C GLN A 178 -19.68 -14.02 22.25
N GLY A 179 -20.24 -13.49 23.34
CA GLY A 179 -19.54 -13.26 24.61
C GLY A 179 -18.55 -12.09 24.62
N GLN A 180 -18.41 -11.34 23.52
CA GLN A 180 -17.55 -10.16 23.46
C GLN A 180 -18.08 -9.09 22.51
N ILE A 181 -17.87 -7.84 22.88
CA ILE A 181 -18.13 -6.66 22.05
C ILE A 181 -16.77 -6.25 21.48
N GLN A 182 -16.59 -6.40 20.17
CA GLN A 182 -15.36 -6.01 19.49
C GLN A 182 -15.44 -4.53 19.11
N LEU A 183 -14.48 -3.75 19.61
CA LEU A 183 -14.35 -2.33 19.33
C LEU A 183 -13.23 -2.07 18.33
N HIS A 184 -13.54 -1.28 17.31
CA HIS A 184 -12.56 -0.82 16.32
C HIS A 184 -12.75 0.68 16.05
N MET A 185 -11.67 1.45 16.00
CA MET A 185 -11.73 2.86 15.60
C MET A 185 -11.35 2.99 14.12
N ALA A 186 -12.20 3.63 13.32
CA ALA A 186 -11.88 4.00 11.95
C ALA A 186 -11.77 5.52 11.86
N VAL A 187 -10.65 6.03 11.33
CA VAL A 187 -10.46 7.46 11.08
C VAL A 187 -10.50 7.67 9.58
N THR A 188 -11.46 8.47 9.13
CA THR A 188 -11.63 8.78 7.70
C THR A 188 -11.49 10.27 7.50
N ARG A 189 -10.81 10.65 6.42
CA ARG A 189 -10.65 12.06 6.07
C ARG A 189 -11.94 12.57 5.43
N GLN A 190 -12.39 13.75 5.80
CA GLN A 190 -13.51 14.41 5.13
C GLN A 190 -13.00 15.45 4.14
N LEU A 191 -13.69 15.62 3.02
CA LEU A 191 -13.43 16.75 2.13
C LEU A 191 -13.56 18.06 2.92
N PRO A 192 -12.75 19.09 2.62
CA PRO A 192 -13.02 20.42 3.11
C PRO A 192 -14.42 20.79 2.63
N THR A 193 -15.33 21.07 3.56
CA THR A 193 -16.49 21.88 3.19
C THR A 193 -15.90 23.19 2.70
N PRO A 194 -16.18 23.63 1.45
CA PRO A 194 -15.57 24.84 0.97
C PRO A 194 -15.95 25.96 1.95
N PRO A 195 -14.99 26.80 2.37
CA PRO A 195 -15.38 28.06 2.98
C PRO A 195 -16.37 28.72 2.01
N SER A 196 -17.38 29.38 2.56
CA SER A 196 -18.60 29.91 1.94
C SER A 196 -18.41 30.92 0.78
N ARG A 197 -17.28 30.89 0.07
CA ARG A 197 -16.93 31.69 -1.09
C ARG A 197 -16.22 30.90 -2.21
N LEU A 198 -16.62 29.67 -2.50
CA LEU A 198 -16.56 29.20 -3.89
C LEU A 198 -17.96 29.37 -4.47
N GLY A 199 -18.12 30.39 -5.32
CA GLY A 199 -19.37 30.66 -6.03
C GLY A 199 -19.92 29.40 -6.68
N THR A 200 -21.23 29.20 -6.53
CA THR A 200 -22.26 28.44 -7.28
C THR A 200 -21.90 27.38 -8.36
N THR A 201 -20.66 26.91 -8.44
CA THR A 201 -20.17 25.94 -9.43
C THR A 201 -19.19 24.95 -8.79
N ALA A 202 -19.41 24.55 -7.53
CA ALA A 202 -18.72 23.40 -6.96
C ALA A 202 -19.21 22.13 -7.68
N ARG A 203 -18.53 21.77 -8.78
CA ARG A 203 -18.81 20.57 -9.57
C ARG A 203 -18.58 19.29 -8.75
N SER A 204 -19.36 18.25 -9.03
CA SER A 204 -19.35 17.01 -8.26
C SER A 204 -17.96 16.34 -8.26
N PRO A 205 -17.59 15.61 -7.19
CA PRO A 205 -16.35 14.85 -7.12
C PRO A 205 -16.15 13.88 -8.29
N THR A 206 -17.24 13.39 -8.89
CA THR A 206 -17.25 12.47 -10.02
C THR A 206 -16.75 13.10 -11.34
N ASP A 207 -16.94 14.40 -11.53
CA ASP A 207 -16.42 15.14 -12.71
C ASP A 207 -14.89 15.25 -12.70
N TYR A 208 -14.28 15.20 -11.51
CA TYR A 208 -12.83 15.25 -11.37
C TYR A 208 -12.18 13.94 -11.80
N ILE A 209 -12.84 12.79 -11.57
CA ILE A 209 -12.31 11.45 -11.87
C ILE A 209 -12.07 11.28 -13.37
N TRP A 210 -13.07 11.56 -14.21
CA TRP A 210 -12.93 11.40 -15.67
C TRP A 210 -11.93 12.38 -16.28
N ARG A 211 -11.83 13.59 -15.72
CA ARG A 211 -10.80 14.56 -16.11
C ARG A 211 -9.41 14.09 -15.71
N TYR A 212 -9.25 13.53 -14.52
CA TYR A 212 -7.96 13.01 -14.05
C TYR A 212 -7.52 11.78 -14.84
N VAL A 213 -8.44 10.84 -15.11
CA VAL A 213 -8.20 9.66 -15.94
C VAL A 213 -7.81 10.08 -17.36
N GLY A 214 -8.56 11.01 -17.97
CA GLY A 214 -8.21 11.59 -19.26
C GLY A 214 -6.85 12.32 -19.26
N LEU A 215 -6.50 12.96 -18.15
CA LEU A 215 -5.21 13.64 -17.95
C LEU A 215 -4.04 12.68 -17.73
N ILE A 216 -4.25 11.55 -17.05
CA ILE A 216 -3.26 10.46 -16.87
C ILE A 216 -2.96 9.80 -18.22
N VAL A 217 -3.99 9.58 -19.05
CA VAL A 217 -3.84 9.04 -20.42
C VAL A 217 -3.07 10.01 -21.32
N LEU A 218 -3.21 11.32 -21.12
CA LEU A 218 -2.56 12.36 -21.94
C LEU A 218 -1.16 12.78 -21.47
N SER A 219 -0.59 12.13 -20.44
CA SER A 219 0.78 12.22 -19.87
C SER A 219 1.53 13.57 -19.92
N GLY A 220 1.72 14.20 -21.08
CA GLY A 220 2.33 15.52 -21.24
C GLY A 220 1.53 16.71 -20.70
N GLY A 221 0.19 16.67 -20.70
CA GLY A 221 -0.64 17.78 -20.18
C GLY A 221 -0.66 17.93 -18.65
N TYR A 222 -0.16 16.91 -17.94
CA TYR A 222 -0.25 16.80 -16.48
C TYR A 222 0.88 17.54 -15.76
N LEU A 223 2.09 17.61 -16.32
CA LEU A 223 3.24 18.36 -15.77
C LEU A 223 2.94 19.84 -15.50
N VAL A 224 2.08 20.47 -16.31
CA VAL A 224 1.78 21.91 -16.22
C VAL A 224 0.64 22.22 -15.23
N ARG A 225 -0.29 21.29 -14.99
CA ARG A 225 -1.47 21.50 -14.11
C ARG A 225 -1.41 20.75 -12.77
N MET A 226 -0.42 19.88 -12.59
CA MET A 226 -0.15 19.06 -11.39
C MET A 226 -0.22 19.83 -10.06
N PRO A 227 0.52 20.94 -9.87
CA PRO A 227 0.63 21.59 -8.56
C PRO A 227 -0.71 22.12 -8.05
N SER A 228 -1.58 22.54 -8.97
CA SER A 228 -2.88 23.13 -8.63
C SER A 228 -3.93 22.13 -8.14
N ARG A 229 -3.68 20.81 -8.27
CA ARG A 229 -4.67 19.74 -7.95
C ARG A 229 -4.17 18.67 -6.98
N ALA A 230 -2.93 18.77 -6.51
CA ALA A 230 -2.37 17.95 -5.42
C ALA A 230 -3.31 17.82 -4.20
N PRO A 231 -3.99 18.87 -3.71
CA PRO A 231 -4.85 18.73 -2.54
C PRO A 231 -6.09 17.87 -2.79
N VAL A 232 -6.58 17.70 -4.03
CA VAL A 232 -7.79 16.90 -4.31
C VAL A 232 -7.49 15.40 -4.32
N LEU A 233 -6.29 15.02 -4.75
CA LEU A 233 -5.84 13.61 -4.81
C LEU A 233 -5.85 12.92 -3.44
N VAL A 234 -5.59 13.72 -2.40
CA VAL A 234 -5.59 13.34 -1.00
C VAL A 234 -6.95 12.80 -0.50
N TYR A 235 -8.05 13.30 -1.03
CA TYR A 235 -9.39 13.04 -0.48
C TYR A 235 -10.13 11.90 -1.19
N VAL A 236 -9.64 11.44 -2.34
CA VAL A 236 -10.32 10.46 -3.18
C VAL A 236 -9.45 9.21 -3.30
N GLU A 237 -9.71 8.20 -2.46
CA GLU A 237 -8.94 6.95 -2.42
C GLU A 237 -8.79 6.26 -3.79
N PRO A 238 -9.84 6.09 -4.63
CA PRO A 238 -9.66 5.50 -5.96
C PRO A 238 -8.67 6.29 -6.85
N LEU A 239 -8.60 7.61 -6.66
CA LEU A 239 -7.72 8.48 -7.43
C LEU A 239 -6.27 8.31 -6.98
N SER A 240 -6.02 8.19 -5.68
CA SER A 240 -4.66 7.93 -5.16
C SER A 240 -4.15 6.56 -5.59
N TRP A 241 -5.01 5.53 -5.57
CA TRP A 241 -4.66 4.19 -6.05
C TRP A 241 -4.31 4.17 -7.53
N THR A 242 -5.15 4.75 -8.39
CA THR A 242 -4.89 4.82 -9.83
C THR A 242 -3.62 5.62 -10.13
N TYR A 243 -3.39 6.71 -9.40
CA TYR A 243 -2.15 7.49 -9.50
C TYR A 243 -0.91 6.68 -9.10
N ALA A 244 -0.97 5.93 -7.99
CA ALA A 244 0.13 5.10 -7.52
C ALA A 244 0.48 3.99 -8.53
N VAL A 245 -0.53 3.30 -9.06
CA VAL A 245 -0.33 2.26 -10.10
C VAL A 245 0.24 2.85 -11.38
N ALA A 246 -0.23 4.02 -11.81
CA ALA A 246 0.30 4.72 -12.98
C ALA A 246 1.77 5.12 -12.79
N SER A 247 2.12 5.66 -11.61
CA SER A 247 3.49 6.01 -11.24
C SER A 247 4.40 4.78 -11.22
N MET A 248 3.96 3.69 -10.59
CA MET A 248 4.67 2.41 -10.61
C MET A 248 4.90 1.89 -12.03
N GLY A 249 3.88 1.97 -12.89
CA GLY A 249 4.00 1.61 -14.31
C GLY A 249 5.02 2.46 -15.06
N GLN A 250 5.11 3.76 -14.77
CA GLN A 250 6.13 4.64 -15.37
C GLN A 250 7.55 4.27 -14.91
N TRP A 251 7.74 3.96 -13.62
CA TRP A 251 9.01 3.45 -13.10
C TRP A 251 9.41 2.11 -13.74
N LEU A 252 8.47 1.17 -13.86
CA LEU A 252 8.72 -0.10 -14.56
C LEU A 252 9.03 0.11 -16.05
N SER A 253 8.44 1.13 -16.68
CA SER A 253 8.74 1.48 -18.06
C SER A 253 10.20 1.89 -18.27
N LEU A 254 10.93 2.31 -17.22
CA LEU A 254 12.34 2.64 -17.32
C LEU A 254 13.22 1.42 -17.62
N LEU A 255 12.75 0.21 -17.32
CA LEU A 255 13.49 -1.02 -17.58
C LEU A 255 13.80 -1.21 -19.08
N ARG A 256 13.01 -0.63 -19.98
CA ARG A 256 13.30 -0.64 -21.43
C ARG A 256 14.58 0.11 -21.80
N PHE A 257 15.05 1.03 -20.95
CA PHE A 257 16.29 1.77 -21.17
C PHE A 257 17.53 0.96 -20.75
N LEU A 258 17.37 -0.12 -19.97
CA LEU A 258 18.47 -1.04 -19.63
C LEU A 258 19.07 -1.72 -20.86
N SER A 259 18.29 -1.86 -21.95
CA SER A 259 18.76 -2.46 -23.19
C SER A 259 19.73 -1.57 -23.98
N PHE A 260 19.95 -0.32 -23.57
CA PHE A 260 20.80 0.61 -24.30
C PHE A 260 22.28 0.50 -23.89
N ASN A 261 22.56 0.26 -22.62
CA ASN A 261 23.92 0.13 -22.14
C ASN A 261 24.36 -1.34 -22.26
N PRO A 262 25.46 -1.65 -22.99
CA PRO A 262 25.93 -3.02 -23.15
C PRO A 262 26.22 -3.74 -21.82
N ARG A 263 26.54 -3.00 -20.76
CA ARG A 263 26.76 -3.56 -19.41
C ARG A 263 25.47 -4.04 -18.74
N THR A 264 24.36 -3.34 -18.94
CA THR A 264 23.04 -3.68 -18.34
C THR A 264 22.13 -4.44 -19.31
N TYR A 265 22.54 -4.57 -20.56
CA TYR A 265 21.78 -5.23 -21.63
C TYR A 265 21.42 -6.67 -21.27
N ILE A 266 22.39 -7.42 -20.72
CA ILE A 266 22.20 -8.82 -20.31
C ILE A 266 21.10 -8.91 -19.24
N LEU A 267 21.11 -8.02 -18.24
CA LEU A 267 20.07 -7.98 -17.21
C LEU A 267 18.67 -7.74 -17.81
N GLY A 268 18.56 -6.80 -18.75
CA GLY A 268 17.30 -6.54 -19.46
C GLY A 268 16.83 -7.74 -20.29
N LEU A 269 17.75 -8.47 -20.92
CA LEU A 269 17.45 -9.66 -21.73
C LEU A 269 17.01 -10.85 -20.85
N THR A 270 17.70 -11.08 -19.73
CA THR A 270 17.33 -12.07 -18.72
C THR A 270 15.93 -11.81 -18.19
N LEU A 271 15.63 -10.57 -17.79
CA LEU A 271 14.31 -10.22 -17.27
C LEU A 271 13.21 -10.40 -18.35
N LYS A 272 13.49 -10.01 -19.60
CA LYS A 272 12.54 -10.16 -20.70
C LYS A 272 12.20 -11.63 -21.01
N ARG A 273 13.13 -12.56 -20.77
CA ARG A 273 12.95 -14.00 -20.99
C ARG A 273 12.41 -14.74 -19.76
N GLY A 274 13.00 -14.48 -18.60
CA GLY A 274 12.67 -15.19 -17.35
C GLY A 274 11.39 -14.68 -16.68
N ALA A 275 11.11 -13.37 -16.68
CA ALA A 275 9.91 -12.85 -16.02
C ALA A 275 8.59 -13.45 -16.55
N PRO A 276 8.32 -13.56 -17.87
CA PRO A 276 7.08 -14.17 -18.33
C PRO A 276 6.97 -15.65 -17.94
N GLN A 277 8.07 -16.40 -17.99
CA GLN A 277 8.11 -17.81 -17.59
C GLN A 277 7.84 -17.99 -16.08
N VAL A 278 8.41 -17.13 -15.25
CA VAL A 278 8.11 -17.10 -13.80
C VAL A 278 6.63 -16.77 -13.57
N VAL A 279 6.06 -15.80 -14.31
CA VAL A 279 4.64 -15.44 -14.19
C VAL A 279 3.74 -16.61 -14.60
N GLU A 280 4.03 -17.29 -15.71
CA GLU A 280 3.31 -18.49 -16.15
C GLU A 280 3.37 -19.61 -15.10
N PHE A 281 4.56 -19.86 -14.54
CA PHE A 281 4.75 -20.83 -13.46
C PHE A 281 3.94 -20.44 -12.21
N LEU A 282 4.00 -19.18 -11.77
CA LEU A 282 3.23 -18.70 -10.61
C LEU A 282 1.73 -18.80 -10.82
N ILE A 283 1.24 -18.51 -12.04
CA ILE A 283 -0.18 -18.71 -12.40
C ILE A 283 -0.54 -20.19 -12.30
N GLY A 284 0.33 -21.09 -12.75
CA GLY A 284 0.13 -22.55 -12.64
C GLY A 284 0.14 -23.08 -11.20
N VAL A 285 0.97 -22.51 -10.32
CA VAL A 285 1.07 -22.90 -8.90
C VAL A 285 -0.01 -22.24 -8.04
N CYS A 286 -0.59 -21.12 -8.47
CA CYS A 286 -1.59 -20.36 -7.72
C CYS A 286 -2.81 -21.19 -7.27
N PRO A 287 -3.43 -22.06 -8.10
CA PRO A 287 -4.51 -22.93 -7.65
C PRO A 287 -4.12 -23.89 -6.53
N LEU A 288 -2.89 -24.40 -6.56
CA LEU A 288 -2.36 -25.27 -5.49
C LEU A 288 -2.23 -24.46 -4.20
N PHE A 289 -1.68 -23.25 -4.28
CA PHE A 289 -1.61 -22.34 -3.14
C PHE A 289 -2.98 -22.07 -2.52
N VAL A 290 -3.96 -21.68 -3.35
CA VAL A 290 -5.32 -21.39 -2.90
C VAL A 290 -5.95 -22.62 -2.25
N GLY A 291 -5.81 -23.80 -2.86
CA GLY A 291 -6.32 -25.06 -2.31
C GLY A 291 -5.74 -25.39 -0.93
N TYR A 292 -4.42 -25.24 -0.76
CA TYR A 292 -3.76 -25.45 0.52
C TYR A 292 -4.19 -24.44 1.59
N VAL A 293 -4.28 -23.15 1.24
CA VAL A 293 -4.73 -22.10 2.17
C VAL A 293 -6.18 -22.33 2.59
N LEU A 294 -7.07 -22.67 1.66
CA LEU A 294 -8.47 -22.97 1.96
C LEU A 294 -8.59 -24.22 2.85
N PHE A 295 -7.91 -25.30 2.50
CA PHE A 295 -7.89 -26.53 3.30
C PHE A 295 -7.37 -26.26 4.71
N GLY A 296 -6.24 -25.55 4.83
CA GLY A 296 -5.65 -25.19 6.12
C GLY A 296 -6.59 -24.33 6.97
N THR A 297 -7.21 -23.32 6.35
CA THR A 297 -8.14 -22.41 7.04
C THR A 297 -9.40 -23.13 7.51
N ILE A 298 -9.97 -24.02 6.69
CA ILE A 298 -11.20 -24.76 7.01
C ILE A 298 -10.94 -25.83 8.08
N MET A 299 -9.89 -26.63 7.94
CA MET A 299 -9.66 -27.80 8.80
C MET A 299 -9.02 -27.44 10.14
N PHE A 300 -8.10 -26.47 10.17
CA PHE A 300 -7.22 -26.24 11.32
C PHE A 300 -7.28 -24.82 11.89
N GLY A 301 -8.06 -23.93 11.27
CA GLY A 301 -8.12 -22.53 11.66
C GLY A 301 -6.74 -21.87 11.60
N ALA A 302 -6.47 -20.96 12.53
CA ALA A 302 -5.30 -20.08 12.47
C ALA A 302 -3.97 -20.70 12.95
N THR A 303 -3.96 -21.91 13.55
CA THR A 303 -2.91 -22.21 14.55
C THR A 303 -1.81 -23.19 14.11
N LEU A 304 -2.00 -24.10 13.14
CA LEU A 304 -1.10 -25.29 13.06
C LEU A 304 -0.59 -25.78 11.69
N TYR A 305 -0.92 -25.17 10.54
CA TYR A 305 -0.44 -25.66 9.22
C TYR A 305 0.61 -24.80 8.51
N LEU A 306 1.07 -23.73 9.17
CA LEU A 306 1.96 -22.77 8.54
C LEU A 306 3.34 -23.38 8.22
N TYR A 307 3.88 -24.26 9.07
CA TYR A 307 5.28 -24.68 8.99
C TYR A 307 5.60 -25.60 7.80
N SER A 308 4.86 -26.69 7.59
CA SER A 308 5.12 -27.60 6.46
C SER A 308 4.86 -26.91 5.11
N TYR A 309 3.81 -26.11 5.03
CA TYR A 309 3.47 -25.31 3.86
C TYR A 309 4.55 -24.26 3.55
N ILE A 310 5.00 -23.47 4.54
CA ILE A 310 6.06 -22.49 4.35
C ILE A 310 7.33 -23.17 3.85
N VAL A 311 7.74 -24.28 4.46
CA VAL A 311 8.97 -24.96 4.07
C VAL A 311 8.89 -25.49 2.64
N ILE A 312 7.80 -26.15 2.27
CA ILE A 312 7.64 -26.71 0.91
C ILE A 312 7.50 -25.59 -0.12
N PHE A 313 6.68 -24.58 0.14
CA PHE A 313 6.46 -23.49 -0.80
C PHE A 313 7.71 -22.61 -0.94
N ALA A 314 8.33 -22.21 0.18
CA ALA A 314 9.54 -21.40 0.17
C ALA A 314 10.75 -22.15 -0.37
N TYR A 315 10.81 -23.48 -0.29
CA TYR A 315 11.91 -24.22 -0.89
C TYR A 315 11.63 -24.55 -2.35
N VAL A 316 10.54 -25.25 -2.65
CA VAL A 316 10.27 -25.76 -4.00
C VAL A 316 9.93 -24.64 -4.97
N VAL A 317 8.98 -23.75 -4.63
CA VAL A 317 8.53 -22.70 -5.56
C VAL A 317 9.63 -21.67 -5.77
N LEU A 318 10.35 -21.31 -4.70
CA LEU A 318 11.47 -20.37 -4.81
C LEU A 318 12.63 -20.97 -5.61
N MET A 319 13.01 -22.23 -5.38
CA MET A 319 14.08 -22.89 -6.15
C MET A 319 13.72 -23.01 -7.63
N VAL A 320 12.46 -23.31 -7.96
CA VAL A 320 12.02 -23.34 -9.37
C VAL A 320 12.04 -21.94 -9.99
N CYS A 321 11.59 -20.90 -9.27
CA CYS A 321 11.69 -19.53 -9.75
C CYS A 321 13.15 -19.08 -9.98
N ILE A 322 14.06 -19.45 -9.07
CA ILE A 322 15.50 -19.22 -9.24
C ILE A 322 16.00 -19.96 -10.48
N GLY A 323 15.68 -21.25 -10.63
CA GLY A 323 16.10 -22.06 -11.76
C GLY A 323 15.63 -21.49 -13.12
N ILE A 324 14.39 -21.01 -13.21
CA ILE A 324 13.87 -20.33 -14.42
C ILE A 324 14.67 -19.05 -14.71
N MET A 325 14.97 -18.25 -13.68
CA MET A 325 15.74 -17.01 -13.83
C MET A 325 17.20 -17.28 -14.20
N GLU A 326 17.81 -18.33 -13.65
CA GLU A 326 19.16 -18.79 -13.98
C GLU A 326 19.24 -19.30 -15.41
N ASP A 327 18.31 -20.15 -15.84
CA ASP A 327 18.24 -20.63 -17.23
C ASP A 327 18.09 -19.47 -18.23
N ALA A 328 17.21 -18.51 -17.92
CA ALA A 328 17.05 -17.30 -18.70
C ALA A 328 18.33 -16.44 -18.73
N PHE A 329 19.10 -16.41 -17.62
CA PHE A 329 20.38 -15.71 -17.55
C PHE A 329 21.44 -16.39 -18.39
N PHE A 330 21.67 -17.69 -18.22
CA PHE A 330 22.67 -18.44 -18.96
C PHE A 330 22.38 -18.45 -20.46
N THR A 331 21.11 -18.59 -20.86
CA THR A 331 20.67 -18.46 -22.26
C THR A 331 20.90 -17.05 -22.83
N SER A 332 20.96 -16.03 -21.98
CA SER A 332 21.16 -14.63 -22.38
C SER A 332 22.63 -14.22 -22.41
N ALA A 333 23.43 -14.70 -21.45
CA ALA A 333 24.85 -14.42 -21.35
C ALA A 333 25.69 -15.31 -22.28
N PHE A 334 25.29 -16.58 -22.46
CA PHE A 334 26.06 -17.60 -23.18
C PHE A 334 25.22 -18.39 -24.20
N PRO A 335 24.61 -17.73 -25.20
CA PRO A 335 23.67 -18.36 -26.13
C PRO A 335 24.28 -19.49 -26.98
N SER A 336 25.60 -19.45 -27.26
CA SER A 336 26.30 -20.49 -28.02
C SER A 336 26.60 -21.74 -27.21
N LEU A 337 26.90 -21.60 -25.91
CA LEU A 337 27.25 -22.72 -25.03
C LEU A 337 26.00 -23.48 -24.56
N TRP A 338 24.90 -22.78 -24.29
CA TRP A 338 23.71 -23.40 -23.69
C TRP A 338 22.84 -24.19 -24.68
N LYS A 339 22.71 -23.72 -25.93
CA LYS A 339 21.99 -24.45 -26.99
C LYS A 339 22.79 -25.64 -27.57
N GLN A 340 24.08 -25.75 -27.27
CA GLN A 340 24.91 -26.89 -27.67
C GLN A 340 24.87 -28.05 -26.66
N SER A 341 24.14 -27.96 -25.54
CA SER A 341 24.04 -29.06 -24.58
C SER A 341 23.40 -30.35 -25.12
N THR A 342 22.82 -30.34 -26.32
CA THR A 342 22.35 -31.56 -27.03
C THR A 342 23.13 -31.88 -28.30
N ALA A 343 24.14 -31.09 -28.64
CA ALA A 343 25.10 -31.44 -29.67
C ALA A 343 26.41 -31.71 -28.94
N THR A 344 26.69 -32.99 -28.66
CA THR A 344 28.06 -33.45 -28.48
C THR A 344 28.90 -32.74 -29.54
N LEU A 345 29.79 -31.83 -29.12
CA LEU A 345 30.75 -31.20 -30.02
C LEU A 345 31.37 -32.34 -30.84
N THR A 346 31.35 -32.26 -32.16
CA THR A 346 32.07 -33.26 -32.96
C THR A 346 33.57 -33.07 -32.72
N GLU A 347 34.34 -34.16 -32.74
CA GLU A 347 35.79 -34.13 -32.47
C GLU A 347 36.53 -33.09 -33.34
N ASP A 348 36.07 -32.91 -34.58
CA ASP A 348 36.61 -31.91 -35.52
C ASP A 348 36.36 -30.46 -35.07
N GLN A 349 35.18 -30.18 -34.50
CA GLN A 349 34.85 -28.84 -33.98
C GLN A 349 35.65 -28.53 -32.71
N TRP A 350 35.87 -29.54 -31.87
CA TRP A 350 36.72 -29.41 -30.68
C TRP A 350 38.18 -29.10 -31.06
N ARG A 351 38.75 -29.85 -32.01
CA ARG A 351 40.13 -29.61 -32.50
C ARG A 351 40.31 -28.20 -33.04
N HIS A 352 39.36 -27.69 -33.81
CA HIS A 352 39.44 -26.33 -34.35
C HIS A 352 39.43 -25.25 -33.26
N VAL A 353 38.64 -25.46 -32.20
CA VAL A 353 38.60 -24.55 -31.04
C VAL A 353 39.92 -24.59 -30.25
N VAL A 354 40.48 -25.79 -30.04
CA VAL A 354 41.78 -25.98 -29.39
C VAL A 354 42.89 -25.26 -30.16
N GLU A 355 42.93 -25.37 -31.48
CA GLU A 355 43.91 -24.68 -32.33
C GLU A 355 43.82 -23.16 -32.19
N LEU A 356 42.61 -22.58 -32.27
CA LEU A 356 42.39 -21.14 -32.12
C LEU A 356 42.83 -20.61 -30.75
N ILE A 357 42.57 -21.39 -29.69
CA ILE A 357 42.97 -21.04 -28.33
C ILE A 357 44.50 -21.11 -28.20
N HIS A 358 45.12 -22.15 -28.77
CA HIS A 358 46.56 -22.35 -28.70
C HIS A 358 47.33 -21.25 -29.45
N ASP A 359 46.89 -20.90 -30.67
CA ASP A 359 47.49 -19.83 -31.46
C ASP A 359 47.39 -18.46 -30.76
N ARG A 360 46.23 -18.17 -30.18
CA ARG A 360 46.03 -16.91 -29.46
C ARG A 360 46.85 -16.82 -28.17
N THR A 361 46.98 -17.94 -27.47
CA THR A 361 47.78 -18.03 -26.24
C THR A 361 49.26 -17.88 -26.56
N LYS A 362 49.74 -18.57 -27.59
CA LYS A 362 51.13 -18.47 -28.05
C LYS A 362 51.49 -17.05 -28.50
N ALA A 363 50.55 -16.33 -29.11
CA ALA A 363 50.75 -14.95 -29.53
C ALA A 363 50.74 -13.94 -28.37
N SER A 364 49.99 -14.20 -27.30
CA SER A 364 49.75 -13.21 -26.23
C SER A 364 50.52 -13.50 -24.94
N HIS A 365 50.62 -14.77 -24.55
CA HIS A 365 51.18 -15.25 -23.28
C HIS A 365 51.87 -16.62 -23.47
N PRO A 366 53.09 -16.64 -24.06
CA PRO A 366 53.77 -17.87 -24.46
C PRO A 366 54.20 -18.76 -23.27
N ASP A 367 54.31 -18.19 -22.08
CA ASP A 367 54.62 -18.85 -20.81
C ASP A 367 53.44 -19.70 -20.28
N MET A 368 52.21 -19.40 -20.69
CA MET A 368 51.00 -20.10 -20.21
C MET A 368 50.58 -21.28 -21.08
N VAL A 369 51.25 -21.50 -22.21
CA VAL A 369 50.87 -22.50 -23.23
C VAL A 369 50.82 -23.92 -22.65
N ALA A 370 51.77 -24.29 -21.79
CA ALA A 370 51.82 -25.61 -21.16
C ALA A 370 50.64 -25.86 -20.21
N CYS A 371 50.33 -24.89 -19.34
CA CYS A 371 49.18 -24.97 -18.43
C CYS A 371 47.85 -25.01 -19.18
N GLN A 372 47.75 -24.22 -20.25
CA GLN A 372 46.55 -24.17 -21.08
C GLN A 372 46.32 -25.46 -21.85
N THR A 373 47.39 -26.16 -22.25
CA THR A 373 47.31 -27.46 -22.92
C THR A 373 46.79 -28.53 -21.95
N ASP A 374 47.22 -28.50 -20.69
CA ASP A 374 46.78 -29.43 -19.65
C ASP A 374 45.29 -29.24 -19.26
N ILE A 375 44.82 -27.98 -19.24
CA ILE A 375 43.40 -27.67 -19.04
C ILE A 375 42.57 -28.17 -20.22
N LEU A 376 43.02 -27.94 -21.46
CA LEU A 376 42.28 -28.37 -22.66
C LEU A 376 42.18 -29.90 -22.77
N THR A 377 43.24 -30.64 -22.43
CA THR A 377 43.20 -32.12 -22.41
C THR A 377 42.30 -32.66 -21.29
N HIS A 378 42.23 -31.96 -20.16
CA HIS A 378 41.29 -32.31 -19.10
C HIS A 378 39.83 -32.09 -19.52
N VAL A 379 39.55 -30.98 -20.22
CA VAL A 379 38.21 -30.66 -20.74
C VAL A 379 37.80 -31.62 -21.87
N GLU A 380 38.73 -32.03 -22.73
CA GLU A 380 38.50 -33.03 -23.77
C GLU A 380 38.01 -34.37 -23.19
N ARG A 381 38.67 -34.87 -22.14
CA ARG A 381 38.27 -36.10 -21.42
C ARG A 381 36.93 -36.02 -20.69
N GLN A 382 36.41 -34.82 -20.47
CA GLN A 382 35.10 -34.63 -19.81
C GLN A 382 33.97 -34.47 -20.85
N LEU A 383 34.31 -34.07 -22.08
CA LEU A 383 33.39 -33.88 -23.18
C LEU A 383 33.19 -35.14 -24.03
N PHE A 384 34.21 -36.00 -24.12
CA PHE A 384 34.24 -37.30 -24.81
C PHE A 384 34.72 -38.39 -23.86
#